data_AF-A0A1R3X506-F1
#
_entry.id   AF-A0A1R3X506-F1
#
_cell.length_a   1.000
_cell.length_b   1.000
_cell.length_c   1.000
_cell.angle_alpha   90.00
_cell.angle_beta   90.00
_cell.angle_gamma   90.00
#
_symmetry.space_group_name_H-M   'P 1'
#
loop_
_entity.id
_entity.type
_entity.pdbx_description
1 polymer ?
#
loop_
_entity_poly.entity_id
_entity_poly.type
_entity_poly.pdbx_seq_one_letter_code
_entity_poly.pdbx_strand_id
1 'polypeptide(L)'
;MKRFIVALFLSFLITGPAQAWTANSGIFSDLEYVAGTDINARNGESLSLCHKTKDIRILGYTVSSNILGYVLSTDRCTGQIERPFSPQQMETAQSLNLIDASLPSVARNSLQRTIQNYSIWVAISLALIAVIWRRMKSLLGLDPTAPMRKKATQRILTAMCYVGKCDGIVASNEIALITKAASRLTRTNIPSTEVIRITDHIDLNLTPQDFINFGKGLRDSEKDVMMRGAFFVALSSGRIIPSEYAFITNLSYGIGMPGEDFRRVMNLALEDLDIYGT
;
A
#
# COMPACT_ATOMS: atom_id res chain seq x y z
N MET A 1 -3.01 -10.65 12.33
CA MET A 1 -3.40 -9.72 11.24
C MET A 1 -4.71 -8.98 11.53
N LYS A 2 -5.79 -9.63 12.01
CA LYS A 2 -7.05 -8.95 12.40
C LYS A 2 -6.86 -7.79 13.40
N ARG A 3 -5.98 -7.92 14.40
CA ARG A 3 -5.71 -6.88 15.41
C ARG A 3 -5.04 -5.61 14.85
N PHE A 4 -4.23 -5.72 13.80
CA PHE A 4 -3.61 -4.57 13.14
C PHE A 4 -4.58 -3.84 12.21
N ILE A 5 -5.49 -4.56 11.57
CA ILE A 5 -6.54 -3.97 10.72
C ILE A 5 -7.53 -3.18 11.59
N VAL A 6 -7.92 -3.73 12.75
CA VAL A 6 -8.79 -3.03 13.71
C VAL A 6 -8.10 -1.77 14.25
N ALA A 7 -6.81 -1.82 14.59
CA ALA A 7 -6.07 -0.64 15.04
C ALA A 7 -5.89 0.43 13.95
N LEU A 8 -5.73 0.03 12.68
CA LEU A 8 -5.67 0.94 11.54
C LEU A 8 -7.03 1.62 11.29
N PHE A 9 -8.13 0.87 11.37
CA PHE A 9 -9.48 1.44 11.27
C PHE A 9 -9.82 2.33 12.45
N LEU A 10 -9.40 1.98 13.68
CA LEU A 10 -9.64 2.79 14.87
C LEU A 10 -8.83 4.10 14.85
N SER A 11 -7.61 4.09 14.29
CA SER A 11 -6.79 5.31 14.15
C SER A 11 -7.33 6.27 13.09
N PHE A 12 -8.00 5.77 12.05
CA PHE A 12 -8.78 6.60 11.11
C PHE A 12 -10.05 7.19 11.73
N LEU A 13 -10.63 6.55 12.75
CA LEU A 13 -11.83 7.03 13.42
C LEU A 13 -11.54 8.01 14.58
N ILE A 14 -10.35 7.94 15.18
CA ILE A 14 -9.96 8.76 16.35
C ILE A 14 -9.12 9.98 15.95
N THR A 15 -8.69 10.08 14.69
CA THR A 15 -8.13 11.34 14.16
C THR A 15 -9.28 12.32 13.89
N GLY A 16 -9.74 12.99 14.96
CA GLY A 16 -10.45 14.25 14.82
C GLY A 16 -9.61 15.24 13.98
N PRO A 17 -10.22 16.25 13.34
CA PRO A 17 -9.48 17.18 12.52
C PRO A 17 -8.49 17.93 13.42
N ALA A 18 -7.22 17.52 13.41
CA ALA A 18 -6.15 18.38 13.84
C ALA A 18 -6.26 19.62 12.94
N GLN A 19 -6.66 20.75 13.54
CA GLN A 19 -6.84 22.01 12.86
C GLN A 19 -5.48 22.51 12.36
N ALA A 20 -5.08 22.00 11.21
CA ALA A 20 -4.06 22.58 10.34
C ALA A 20 -4.73 23.02 9.05
N TRP A 21 -5.91 23.64 9.17
CA TRP A 21 -6.49 24.40 8.07
C TRP A 21 -5.85 25.77 8.13
N THR A 22 -4.78 25.93 7.35
CA THR A 22 -4.29 27.26 6.98
C THR A 22 -5.42 28.01 6.26
N ALA A 23 -5.36 29.34 6.17
CA ALA A 23 -6.40 30.18 5.54
C ALA A 23 -6.81 29.73 4.11
N ASN A 24 -6.03 28.84 3.48
CA ASN A 24 -6.21 28.38 2.11
C ASN A 24 -6.66 26.91 1.99
N SER A 25 -6.84 26.16 3.09
CA SER A 25 -7.30 24.76 3.02
C SER A 25 -8.50 24.56 3.92
N GLY A 26 -9.62 24.11 3.36
CA GLY A 26 -10.85 23.95 4.10
C GLY A 26 -12.14 23.93 3.31
N ILE A 27 -13.25 23.96 4.03
CA ILE A 27 -14.60 24.13 3.50
C ILE A 27 -14.93 25.61 3.55
N PHE A 28 -15.26 26.17 2.40
CA PHE A 28 -15.62 27.56 2.23
C PHE A 28 -17.01 27.67 1.62
N SER A 29 -17.71 28.75 1.96
CA SER A 29 -18.93 29.13 1.24
C SER A 29 -18.56 30.28 0.32
N ASP A 30 -18.89 30.16 -0.95
CA ASP A 30 -18.62 31.20 -1.94
C ASP A 30 -19.90 31.52 -2.72
N LEU A 31 -19.86 32.63 -3.47
CA LEU A 31 -20.96 33.08 -4.32
C LEU A 31 -20.48 33.12 -5.77
N GLU A 32 -21.26 32.52 -6.66
CA GLU A 32 -20.97 32.49 -8.09
C GLU A 32 -22.08 33.25 -8.83
N TYR A 33 -21.70 34.26 -9.61
CA TYR A 33 -22.64 35.07 -10.36
C TYR A 33 -23.32 34.27 -11.47
N VAL A 34 -24.65 34.40 -11.57
CA VAL A 34 -25.47 33.73 -12.59
C VAL A 34 -26.02 34.75 -13.58
N ALA A 35 -26.79 35.73 -13.08
CA ALA A 35 -27.49 36.69 -13.92
C ALA A 35 -27.85 37.97 -13.14
N GLY A 36 -28.07 39.08 -13.85
CA GLY A 36 -28.69 40.28 -13.31
C GLY A 36 -30.21 40.09 -13.20
N THR A 37 -30.84 40.77 -12.25
CA THR A 37 -32.31 40.71 -12.08
C THR A 37 -32.90 42.11 -12.00
N ASP A 38 -34.16 42.27 -12.41
CA ASP A 38 -34.90 43.53 -12.24
C ASP A 38 -35.53 43.66 -10.83
N ILE A 39 -35.09 42.82 -9.89
CA ILE A 39 -35.53 42.84 -8.50
C ILE A 39 -34.69 43.86 -7.75
N ASN A 40 -35.31 44.91 -7.22
CA ASN A 40 -34.61 45.95 -6.48
C ASN A 40 -34.55 45.66 -4.97
N ALA A 41 -33.42 46.00 -4.35
CA ALA A 41 -33.24 46.08 -2.91
C ALA A 41 -34.03 47.26 -2.31
N ARG A 42 -34.07 47.33 -0.98
CA ARG A 42 -34.74 48.42 -0.24
C ARG A 42 -34.16 49.80 -0.53
N ASN A 43 -32.91 49.87 -0.99
CA ASN A 43 -32.22 51.08 -1.40
C ASN A 43 -32.45 51.46 -2.87
N GLY A 44 -33.21 50.65 -3.63
CA GLY A 44 -33.50 50.88 -5.04
C GLY A 44 -32.47 50.31 -6.03
N GLU A 45 -31.40 49.66 -5.56
CA GLU A 45 -30.41 49.02 -6.42
C GLU A 45 -30.88 47.65 -6.92
N SER A 46 -30.58 47.31 -8.17
CA SER A 46 -30.91 46.02 -8.78
C SER A 46 -30.06 44.88 -8.21
N LEU A 47 -30.69 43.77 -7.87
CA LEU A 47 -30.05 42.59 -7.30
C LEU A 47 -29.52 41.67 -8.38
N SER A 48 -28.42 41.00 -8.05
CA SER A 48 -27.83 39.93 -8.86
C SER A 48 -28.23 38.57 -8.31
N LEU A 49 -28.56 37.65 -9.21
CA LEU A 49 -28.81 36.25 -8.90
C LEU A 49 -27.46 35.51 -8.84
N CYS A 50 -27.22 34.84 -7.71
CA CYS A 50 -26.01 34.11 -7.43
C CYS A 50 -26.32 32.65 -7.07
N HIS A 51 -25.41 31.74 -7.39
CA HIS A 51 -25.35 30.43 -6.74
C HIS A 51 -24.58 30.54 -5.44
N LYS A 52 -25.16 30.00 -4.37
CA LYS A 52 -24.40 29.74 -3.15
C LYS A 52 -23.68 28.41 -3.30
N THR A 53 -22.35 28.42 -3.29
CA THR A 53 -21.54 27.20 -3.40
C THR A 53 -20.91 26.82 -2.07
N LYS A 54 -20.65 25.52 -1.92
CA LYS A 54 -19.83 24.95 -0.86
C LYS A 54 -18.59 24.34 -1.50
N ASP A 55 -17.46 25.01 -1.30
CA ASP A 55 -16.19 24.67 -1.88
C ASP A 55 -15.33 23.91 -0.87
N ILE A 56 -14.62 22.91 -1.36
CA ILE A 56 -13.51 22.28 -0.64
C ILE A 56 -12.23 22.76 -1.32
N ARG A 57 -11.42 23.52 -0.59
CA ARG A 57 -10.12 24.02 -1.05
C ARG A 57 -9.00 23.26 -0.37
N ILE A 58 -7.98 22.90 -1.13
CA ILE A 58 -6.74 22.30 -0.62
C ILE A 58 -5.59 23.13 -1.19
N LEU A 59 -4.75 23.69 -0.31
CA LEU A 59 -3.63 24.55 -0.69
C LEU A 59 -4.03 25.75 -1.58
N GLY A 60 -5.25 26.28 -1.39
CA GLY A 60 -5.79 27.42 -2.14
C GLY A 60 -6.55 27.04 -3.41
N TYR A 61 -6.48 25.78 -3.86
CA TYR A 61 -7.17 25.32 -5.07
C TYR A 61 -8.51 24.68 -4.73
N THR A 62 -9.58 25.05 -5.45
CA THR A 62 -10.91 24.43 -5.31
C THR A 62 -10.90 23.03 -5.93
N VAL A 63 -10.94 22.02 -5.06
CA VAL A 63 -10.93 20.59 -5.38
C VAL A 63 -12.33 20.10 -5.70
N SER A 64 -13.32 20.64 -5.01
CA SER A 64 -14.72 20.34 -5.26
C SER A 64 -15.57 21.57 -4.94
N SER A 65 -16.61 21.81 -5.74
CA SER A 65 -17.60 22.85 -5.50
C SER A 65 -19.00 22.30 -5.70
N ASN A 66 -19.89 22.53 -4.74
CA ASN A 66 -21.28 22.09 -4.82
C ASN A 66 -22.24 23.27 -4.67
N ILE A 67 -23.16 23.43 -5.62
CA ILE A 67 -24.22 24.43 -5.54
C ILE A 67 -25.25 24.00 -4.51
N LEU A 68 -25.53 24.87 -3.54
CA LEU A 68 -26.53 24.66 -2.49
C LEU A 68 -27.90 25.26 -2.85
N GLY A 69 -27.93 26.36 -3.61
CA GLY A 69 -29.16 27.08 -3.92
C GLY A 69 -28.92 28.45 -4.55
N TYR A 70 -30.01 29.13 -4.90
CA TYR A 70 -29.96 30.52 -5.36
C TYR A 70 -30.02 31.50 -4.18
N VAL A 71 -29.30 32.60 -4.32
CA VAL A 71 -29.34 33.74 -3.40
C VAL A 71 -29.30 35.04 -4.20
N LEU A 72 -29.80 36.12 -3.60
CA LEU A 72 -29.69 37.46 -4.18
C LEU A 72 -28.64 38.27 -3.41
N SER A 73 -27.79 38.99 -4.14
CA SER A 73 -26.80 39.92 -3.59
C SER A 73 -26.84 41.25 -4.34
N THR A 74 -26.47 42.32 -3.65
CA THR A 74 -26.42 43.69 -4.19
C THR A 74 -25.18 43.96 -5.04
N ASP A 75 -24.16 43.12 -4.92
CA ASP A 75 -22.80 43.42 -5.37
C ASP A 75 -22.27 42.37 -6.34
N ARG A 76 -23.10 41.94 -7.30
CA ARG A 76 -22.71 40.93 -8.31
C ARG A 76 -22.03 39.70 -7.70
N CYS A 77 -22.50 39.27 -6.52
CA CYS A 77 -22.04 38.07 -5.85
C CYS A 77 -20.60 38.15 -5.32
N THR A 78 -20.04 39.35 -5.08
CA THR A 78 -18.68 39.49 -4.51
C THR A 78 -18.65 39.58 -2.98
N GLY A 79 -19.81 39.74 -2.33
CA GLY A 79 -19.91 40.12 -0.93
C GLY A 79 -21.04 39.41 -0.22
N GLN A 80 -21.86 40.15 0.54
CA GLN A 80 -22.81 39.53 1.45
C GLN A 80 -24.13 39.14 0.78
N ILE A 81 -24.66 38.00 1.20
CA ILE A 81 -25.99 37.53 0.83
C ILE A 81 -27.02 38.46 1.46
N GLU A 82 -27.87 39.10 0.65
CA GLU A 82 -28.98 39.90 1.18
C GLU A 82 -30.14 39.00 1.60
N ARG A 83 -30.51 38.06 0.73
CA ARG A 83 -31.58 37.09 1.04
C ARG A 83 -31.45 35.77 0.27
N PRO A 84 -31.84 34.63 0.89
CA PRO A 84 -32.00 33.38 0.17
C PRO A 84 -33.14 33.48 -0.84
N PHE A 85 -33.02 32.76 -1.96
CA PHE A 85 -34.00 32.77 -3.04
C PHE A 85 -34.51 31.35 -3.30
N SER A 86 -35.79 31.11 -2.99
CA SER A 86 -36.38 29.77 -3.09
C SER A 86 -36.79 29.43 -4.52
N PRO A 87 -36.95 28.13 -4.85
CA PRO A 87 -37.44 27.72 -6.18
C PRO A 87 -38.80 28.31 -6.55
N GLN A 88 -39.72 28.43 -5.58
CA GLN A 88 -41.03 29.04 -5.81
C GLN A 88 -40.93 30.54 -6.12
N GLN A 89 -39.98 31.23 -5.48
CA GLN A 89 -39.70 32.63 -5.77
C GLN A 89 -39.06 32.80 -7.15
N MET A 90 -38.21 31.85 -7.57
CA MET A 90 -37.63 31.81 -8.92
C MET A 90 -38.71 31.65 -9.99
N GLU A 91 -39.63 30.69 -9.84
CA GLU A 91 -40.73 30.48 -10.78
C GLU A 91 -41.66 31.69 -10.87
N THR A 92 -41.92 32.35 -9.74
CA THR A 92 -42.73 33.59 -9.71
C THR A 92 -42.00 34.75 -10.37
N ALA A 93 -40.69 34.90 -10.13
CA ALA A 93 -39.91 35.97 -10.75
C ALA A 93 -39.74 35.78 -12.27
N GLN A 94 -39.66 34.54 -12.73
CA GLN A 94 -39.64 34.19 -14.15
C GLN A 94 -40.98 34.50 -14.84
N SER A 95 -42.12 34.21 -14.19
CA SER A 95 -43.45 34.53 -14.76
C SER A 95 -43.71 36.04 -14.85
N LEU A 96 -43.04 36.83 -14.02
CA LEU A 96 -43.06 38.29 -14.04
C LEU A 96 -41.99 38.92 -14.95
N ASN A 97 -41.22 38.11 -15.70
CA ASN A 97 -40.09 38.53 -16.53
C ASN A 97 -39.01 39.33 -15.79
N LEU A 98 -38.87 39.15 -14.47
CA LEU A 98 -37.84 39.80 -13.65
C LEU A 98 -36.49 39.05 -13.71
N ILE A 99 -36.52 37.79 -14.16
CA ILE A 99 -35.38 36.88 -14.30
C ILE A 99 -35.60 36.06 -15.58
N ASP A 100 -34.52 35.73 -16.28
CA ASP A 100 -34.56 34.90 -17.49
C ASP A 100 -35.25 33.54 -17.23
N ALA A 101 -36.27 33.26 -18.05
CA ALA A 101 -37.03 32.01 -18.02
C ALA A 101 -36.22 30.79 -18.48
N SER A 102 -35.07 30.98 -19.14
CA SER A 102 -34.16 29.91 -19.57
C SER A 102 -33.41 29.26 -18.39
N LEU A 103 -33.36 29.93 -17.24
CA LEU A 103 -32.65 29.45 -16.06
C LEU A 103 -33.44 28.34 -15.32
N PRO A 104 -32.78 27.29 -14.81
CA PRO A 104 -33.46 26.25 -14.04
C PRO A 104 -34.02 26.81 -12.73
N SER A 105 -35.29 26.50 -12.41
CA SER A 105 -35.94 26.92 -11.16
C SER A 105 -35.26 26.35 -9.91
N VAL A 106 -34.60 25.19 -10.04
CA VAL A 106 -33.80 24.57 -8.99
C VAL A 106 -32.32 24.66 -9.36
N ALA A 107 -31.53 25.28 -8.49
CA ALA A 107 -30.07 25.34 -8.65
C ALA A 107 -29.49 23.91 -8.57
N ARG A 108 -28.74 23.50 -9.61
CA ARG A 108 -28.11 22.18 -9.69
C ARG A 108 -26.70 22.31 -10.21
N ASN A 109 -25.83 21.40 -9.80
CA ASN A 109 -24.50 21.27 -10.38
C ASN A 109 -24.58 20.94 -11.87
N SER A 110 -23.74 21.59 -12.67
CA SER A 110 -23.54 21.21 -14.07
C SER A 110 -22.91 19.80 -14.14
N LEU A 111 -23.12 19.12 -15.28
CA LEU A 111 -22.54 17.79 -15.51
C LEU A 111 -21.01 17.84 -15.44
N GLN A 112 -20.39 18.90 -15.97
CA GLN A 112 -18.97 19.16 -15.87
C GLN A 112 -18.48 19.27 -14.42
N ARG A 113 -19.16 20.08 -13.58
CA ARG A 113 -18.82 20.23 -12.16
C ARG A 113 -19.01 18.92 -11.39
N THR A 114 -20.04 18.15 -11.74
CA THR A 114 -20.28 16.82 -11.18
C THR A 114 -19.13 15.85 -11.49
N ILE A 115 -18.71 15.76 -12.76
CA ILE A 115 -17.56 14.91 -13.15
C ILE A 115 -16.30 15.36 -12.43
N GLN A 116 -16.02 16.65 -12.36
CA GLN A 116 -14.83 17.18 -11.68
C GLN A 116 -14.81 16.77 -10.21
N ASN A 117 -15.94 16.95 -9.50
CA ASN A 117 -16.07 16.57 -8.09
C ASN A 117 -15.82 15.07 -7.84
N TYR A 118 -16.34 14.19 -8.70
CA TYR A 118 -16.19 12.75 -8.52
C TYR A 118 -14.87 12.19 -9.05
N SER A 119 -14.24 12.84 -10.03
CA SER A 119 -13.00 12.36 -10.65
C SER A 119 -11.88 12.14 -9.64
N ILE A 120 -11.77 13.02 -8.65
CA ILE A 120 -10.73 12.96 -7.61
C ILE A 120 -10.97 11.77 -6.69
N TRP A 121 -12.23 11.55 -6.28
CA TRP A 121 -12.59 10.40 -5.46
C TRP A 121 -12.40 9.07 -6.20
N VAL A 122 -12.72 9.02 -7.49
CA VAL A 122 -12.47 7.84 -8.33
C VAL A 122 -10.97 7.58 -8.46
N ALA A 123 -10.16 8.60 -8.70
CA ALA A 123 -8.71 8.46 -8.81
C ALA A 123 -8.08 7.93 -7.50
N ILE A 124 -8.48 8.47 -6.35
CA ILE A 124 -8.03 7.99 -5.03
C ILE A 124 -8.43 6.53 -4.83
N SER A 125 -9.66 6.18 -5.15
CA SER A 125 -10.18 4.81 -4.99
C SER A 125 -9.41 3.80 -5.86
N LEU A 126 -9.15 4.13 -7.12
CA LEU A 126 -8.38 3.29 -8.04
C LEU A 126 -6.92 3.14 -7.57
N ALA A 127 -6.31 4.21 -7.07
CA ALA A 127 -4.95 4.16 -6.52
C ALA A 127 -4.87 3.20 -5.32
N LEU A 128 -5.84 3.26 -4.40
CA LEU A 128 -5.91 2.35 -3.26
C LEU A 128 -6.09 0.89 -3.69
N ILE A 129 -7.00 0.63 -4.64
CA ILE A 129 -7.21 -0.72 -5.20
C ILE A 129 -5.92 -1.25 -5.83
N ALA A 130 -5.20 -0.43 -6.60
CA ALA A 130 -3.95 -0.82 -7.23
C ALA A 130 -2.87 -1.17 -6.19
N VAL A 131 -2.78 -0.43 -5.09
CA VAL A 131 -1.84 -0.72 -3.99
C VAL A 131 -2.21 -2.03 -3.28
N ILE A 132 -3.49 -2.23 -2.96
CA ILE A 132 -3.98 -3.46 -2.33
C ILE A 132 -3.69 -4.67 -3.23
N TRP A 133 -3.98 -4.55 -4.53
CA TRP A 133 -3.74 -5.60 -5.50
C TRP A 133 -2.26 -5.98 -5.60
N ARG A 134 -1.36 -4.99 -5.66
CA ARG A 134 0.11 -5.22 -5.63
C ARG A 134 0.55 -5.93 -4.35
N ARG A 135 0.01 -5.52 -3.19
CA ARG A 135 0.30 -6.16 -1.90
C ARG A 135 -0.20 -7.60 -1.85
N MET A 136 -1.40 -7.87 -2.35
CA MET A 136 -1.96 -9.23 -2.42
C MET A 136 -1.11 -10.14 -3.32
N LYS A 137 -0.69 -9.67 -4.51
CA LYS A 137 0.22 -10.42 -5.38
C LYS A 137 1.54 -10.78 -4.68
N SER A 138 2.13 -9.80 -3.99
CA SER A 138 3.37 -10.00 -3.22
C SER A 138 3.20 -11.02 -2.09
N LEU A 139 2.09 -10.96 -1.35
CA LEU A 139 1.79 -11.90 -0.26
C LEU A 139 1.54 -13.32 -0.78
N LEU A 140 0.76 -13.45 -1.86
CA LEU A 140 0.44 -14.73 -2.49
C LEU A 140 1.63 -15.34 -3.24
N GLY A 141 2.74 -14.60 -3.41
CA GLY A 141 3.93 -15.12 -4.09
C GLY A 141 3.74 -15.32 -5.58
N LEU A 142 2.76 -14.62 -6.16
CA LEU A 142 2.41 -14.70 -7.58
C LEU A 142 3.39 -13.93 -8.48
N ASP A 143 4.42 -13.30 -7.90
CA ASP A 143 5.49 -12.64 -8.65
C ASP A 143 6.77 -13.48 -8.55
N PRO A 144 7.06 -14.32 -9.55
CA PRO A 144 8.25 -15.15 -9.59
C PRO A 144 9.49 -14.35 -9.99
N THR A 145 9.45 -13.02 -10.08
CA THR A 145 10.63 -12.18 -10.42
C THR A 145 11.04 -11.24 -9.29
N ALA A 146 10.12 -10.90 -8.38
CA ALA A 146 10.39 -10.02 -7.26
C ALA A 146 11.41 -10.61 -6.26
N PRO A 147 12.15 -9.75 -5.53
CA PRO A 147 13.03 -10.17 -4.44
C PRO A 147 12.21 -10.77 -3.29
N MET A 148 12.81 -11.73 -2.59
CA MET A 148 12.15 -12.35 -1.44
C MET A 148 11.95 -11.35 -0.29
N ARG A 149 10.98 -11.66 0.59
CA ARG A 149 10.74 -10.86 1.80
C ARG A 149 11.99 -10.88 2.67
N LYS A 150 12.43 -9.72 3.18
CA LYS A 150 13.62 -9.59 4.06
C LYS A 150 13.68 -10.63 5.19
N LYS A 151 12.53 -10.90 5.84
CA LYS A 151 12.45 -11.92 6.91
C LYS A 151 12.67 -13.36 6.39
N ALA A 152 12.20 -13.67 5.18
CA ALA A 152 12.42 -14.96 4.55
C ALA A 152 13.88 -15.11 4.11
N THR A 153 14.43 -14.08 3.46
CA THR A 153 15.85 -13.99 3.08
C THR A 153 16.77 -14.24 4.27
N GLN A 154 16.54 -13.56 5.40
CA GLN A 154 17.33 -13.73 6.60
C GLN A 154 17.28 -15.16 7.13
N ARG A 155 16.11 -15.80 7.14
CA ARG A 155 15.94 -17.17 7.65
C ARG A 155 16.59 -18.21 6.75
N ILE A 156 16.47 -18.04 5.43
CA ILE A 156 17.14 -18.89 4.44
C ILE A 156 18.65 -18.77 4.62
N LEU A 157 19.17 -17.55 4.70
CA LEU A 157 20.59 -17.31 4.93
C LEU A 157 21.07 -17.92 6.25
N THR A 158 20.33 -17.73 7.35
CA THR A 158 20.65 -18.36 8.63
C THR A 158 20.70 -19.88 8.52
N ALA A 159 19.71 -20.51 7.89
CA ALA A 159 19.70 -21.97 7.70
C ALA A 159 20.93 -22.46 6.92
N MET A 160 21.32 -21.74 5.86
CA MET A 160 22.53 -22.03 5.09
C MET A 160 23.82 -21.89 5.92
N CYS A 161 23.92 -20.85 6.75
CA CYS A 161 25.05 -20.67 7.67
C CYS A 161 25.12 -21.77 8.73
N TYR A 162 23.97 -22.26 9.23
CA TYR A 162 23.95 -23.37 10.18
C TYR A 162 24.48 -24.67 9.56
N VAL A 163 24.07 -24.97 8.32
CA VAL A 163 24.61 -26.12 7.58
C VAL A 163 26.12 -25.97 7.43
N GLY A 164 26.60 -24.83 6.95
CA GLY A 164 28.02 -24.59 6.75
C GLY A 164 28.86 -24.62 8.05
N LYS A 165 28.26 -24.41 9.22
CA LYS A 165 28.97 -24.46 10.52
C LYS A 165 28.88 -25.83 11.20
N CYS A 166 28.24 -26.83 10.60
CA CYS A 166 28.00 -28.14 11.23
C CYS A 166 29.29 -28.93 11.51
N ASP A 167 30.40 -28.61 10.86
CA ASP A 167 31.74 -29.18 11.09
C ASP A 167 32.58 -28.36 12.10
N GLY A 168 32.06 -27.21 12.54
CA GLY A 168 32.68 -26.31 13.52
C GLY A 168 33.55 -25.20 12.94
N ILE A 169 33.84 -25.19 11.63
CA ILE A 169 34.71 -24.18 10.99
C ILE A 169 34.09 -23.77 9.66
N VAL A 170 33.84 -22.47 9.46
CA VAL A 170 33.39 -21.96 8.16
C VAL A 170 34.56 -21.31 7.42
N ALA A 171 35.00 -21.94 6.34
CA ALA A 171 36.11 -21.46 5.53
C ALA A 171 35.68 -20.32 4.58
N SER A 172 36.65 -19.53 4.11
CA SER A 172 36.37 -18.34 3.28
C SER A 172 35.70 -18.69 1.94
N ASN A 173 35.99 -19.87 1.38
CA ASN A 173 35.31 -20.40 0.19
C ASN A 173 33.84 -20.73 0.47
N GLU A 174 33.51 -21.26 1.64
CA GLU A 174 32.12 -21.55 2.04
C GLU A 174 31.32 -20.27 2.28
N ILE A 175 31.95 -19.23 2.85
CA ILE A 175 31.33 -17.90 2.98
C ILE A 175 30.97 -17.36 1.59
N ALA A 176 31.89 -17.44 0.62
CA ALA A 176 31.63 -17.01 -0.76
C ALA A 176 30.51 -17.83 -1.41
N LEU A 177 30.51 -19.15 -1.21
CA LEU A 177 29.50 -20.07 -1.70
C LEU A 177 28.11 -19.74 -1.14
N ILE A 178 27.99 -19.61 0.18
CA ILE A 178 26.75 -19.22 0.87
C ILE A 178 26.28 -17.85 0.37
N THR A 179 27.18 -16.88 0.23
CA THR A 179 26.86 -15.54 -0.27
C THR A 179 26.24 -15.59 -1.67
N LYS A 180 26.90 -16.28 -2.61
CA LYS A 180 26.47 -16.42 -4.01
C LYS A 180 25.13 -17.15 -4.10
N ALA A 181 25.03 -18.30 -3.41
CA ALA A 181 23.83 -19.12 -3.43
C ALA A 181 22.64 -18.44 -2.77
N ALA A 182 22.82 -17.81 -1.59
CA ALA A 182 21.76 -17.09 -0.91
C ALA A 182 21.30 -15.87 -1.73
N SER A 183 22.23 -15.15 -2.36
CA SER A 183 21.88 -14.00 -3.20
C SER A 183 21.06 -14.41 -4.43
N ARG A 184 21.43 -15.52 -5.07
CA ARG A 184 20.69 -16.11 -6.20
C ARG A 184 19.28 -16.55 -5.79
N LEU A 185 19.21 -17.40 -4.76
CA LEU A 185 17.97 -18.02 -4.32
C LEU A 185 16.96 -17.01 -3.77
N THR A 186 17.44 -15.98 -3.08
CA THR A 186 16.59 -14.93 -2.49
C THR A 186 16.42 -13.69 -3.36
N ARG A 187 17.18 -13.61 -4.46
CA ARG A 187 17.26 -12.46 -5.38
C ARG A 187 17.51 -11.14 -4.66
N THR A 188 18.29 -11.21 -3.60
CA THR A 188 18.67 -10.08 -2.76
C THR A 188 20.19 -10.02 -2.77
N ASN A 189 20.77 -8.83 -2.94
CA ASN A 189 22.22 -8.70 -2.80
C ASN A 189 22.60 -8.87 -1.32
N ILE A 190 23.23 -9.99 -0.98
CA ILE A 190 23.70 -10.29 0.37
C ILE A 190 25.21 -10.07 0.39
N PRO A 191 25.74 -9.16 1.22
CA PRO A 191 27.18 -9.00 1.35
C PRO A 191 27.78 -10.13 2.22
N SER A 192 29.00 -10.56 1.92
CA SER A 192 29.70 -11.60 2.70
C SER A 192 29.90 -11.22 4.17
N THR A 193 29.94 -9.92 4.49
CA THR A 193 29.99 -9.43 5.87
C THR A 193 28.78 -9.85 6.69
N GLU A 194 27.60 -9.94 6.07
CA GLU A 194 26.37 -10.41 6.73
C GLU A 194 26.44 -11.92 7.02
N VAL A 195 27.03 -12.69 6.09
CA VAL A 195 27.24 -14.14 6.26
C VAL A 195 28.19 -14.39 7.43
N ILE A 196 29.33 -13.70 7.48
CA ILE A 196 30.30 -13.76 8.58
C ILE A 196 29.61 -13.43 9.91
N ARG A 197 28.89 -12.30 9.95
CA ARG A 197 28.18 -11.84 11.15
C ARG A 197 27.20 -12.88 11.68
N ILE A 198 26.44 -13.54 10.80
CA ILE A 198 25.50 -14.58 11.20
C ILE A 198 26.27 -15.80 11.72
N THR A 199 27.25 -16.29 10.95
CA THR A 199 28.05 -17.46 11.31
C THR A 199 28.73 -17.33 12.67
N ASP A 200 29.27 -16.15 13.00
CA ASP A 200 29.93 -15.89 14.29
C ASP A 200 28.97 -16.03 15.48
N HIS A 201 27.68 -15.75 15.30
CA HIS A 201 26.67 -15.75 16.36
C HIS A 201 25.81 -17.03 16.40
N ILE A 202 26.11 -18.03 15.56
CA ILE A 202 25.41 -19.31 15.56
C ILE A 202 25.85 -20.17 16.76
N ASP A 203 24.87 -20.66 17.53
CA ASP A 203 25.03 -21.75 18.50
C ASP A 203 24.52 -23.05 17.87
N LEU A 204 25.37 -24.08 17.80
CA LEU A 204 25.02 -25.37 17.20
C LEU A 204 24.06 -26.20 18.06
N ASN A 205 23.82 -25.81 19.31
CA ASN A 205 22.89 -26.50 20.22
C ASN A 205 21.43 -26.11 19.96
N LEU A 206 20.89 -26.59 18.84
CA LEU A 206 19.50 -26.31 18.46
C LEU A 206 18.50 -27.21 19.18
N THR A 207 17.43 -26.60 19.68
CA THR A 207 16.27 -27.33 20.20
C THR A 207 15.29 -27.67 19.06
N PRO A 208 14.40 -28.66 19.23
CA PRO A 208 13.33 -28.92 18.26
C PRO A 208 12.47 -27.69 17.93
N GLN A 209 12.29 -26.79 18.91
CA GLN A 209 11.53 -25.55 18.73
C GLN A 209 12.25 -24.57 17.78
N ASP A 210 13.58 -24.61 17.72
CA ASP A 210 14.36 -23.76 16.81
C ASP A 210 14.19 -24.17 15.36
N PHE A 211 14.14 -25.49 15.08
CA PHE A 211 13.80 -26.03 13.75
C PHE A 211 12.40 -25.59 13.30
N ILE A 212 11.42 -25.57 14.20
CA ILE A 212 10.08 -25.01 13.91
C ILE A 212 10.16 -23.51 13.66
N ASN A 213 11.00 -22.81 14.42
CA ASN A 213 11.18 -21.37 14.29
C ASN A 213 11.76 -20.97 12.94
N PHE A 214 12.58 -21.79 12.27
CA PHE A 214 13.02 -21.55 10.89
C PHE A 214 11.85 -21.43 9.92
N GLY A 215 10.88 -22.35 9.98
CA GLY A 215 9.70 -22.38 9.10
C GLY A 215 8.60 -21.37 9.44
N LYS A 216 8.56 -20.86 10.68
CA LYS A 216 7.46 -20.03 11.19
C LYS A 216 7.19 -18.72 10.40
N GLY A 217 6.14 -18.72 9.59
CA GLY A 217 5.72 -17.56 8.80
C GLY A 217 6.40 -17.43 7.44
N LEU A 218 7.07 -18.52 7.01
CA LEU A 218 7.46 -18.77 5.63
C LEU A 218 6.29 -19.44 4.89
N ARG A 219 6.14 -19.08 3.61
CA ARG A 219 5.28 -19.78 2.65
C ARG A 219 5.93 -21.09 2.23
N ASP A 220 5.16 -22.03 1.69
CA ASP A 220 5.71 -23.32 1.28
C ASP A 220 6.78 -23.17 0.18
N SER A 221 6.59 -22.24 -0.76
CA SER A 221 7.64 -21.89 -1.73
C SER A 221 8.91 -21.30 -1.09
N GLU A 222 8.80 -20.61 0.04
CA GLU A 222 9.97 -20.08 0.77
C GLU A 222 10.67 -21.17 1.58
N LYS A 223 9.93 -22.16 2.08
CA LYS A 223 10.48 -23.36 2.73
C LYS A 223 11.23 -24.23 1.73
N ASP A 224 10.71 -24.38 0.52
CA ASP A 224 11.41 -25.05 -0.59
C ASP A 224 12.75 -24.39 -0.89
N VAL A 225 12.77 -23.05 -1.00
CA VAL A 225 14.00 -22.29 -1.26
C VAL A 225 14.98 -22.41 -0.09
N MET A 226 14.50 -22.36 1.15
CA MET A 226 15.32 -22.62 2.34
C MET A 226 15.97 -23.98 2.27
N MET A 227 15.19 -25.01 1.98
CA MET A 227 15.68 -26.37 1.97
C MET A 227 16.64 -26.61 0.80
N ARG A 228 16.36 -26.03 -0.38
CA ARG A 228 17.27 -26.04 -1.54
C ARG A 228 18.61 -25.40 -1.22
N GLY A 229 18.60 -24.25 -0.55
CA GLY A 229 19.81 -23.55 -0.11
C GLY A 229 20.63 -24.36 0.89
N ALA A 230 19.96 -24.97 1.88
CA ALA A 230 20.64 -25.82 2.86
C ALA A 230 21.24 -27.08 2.22
N PHE A 231 20.55 -27.74 1.29
CA PHE A 231 21.12 -28.84 0.51
C PHE A 231 22.31 -28.41 -0.35
N PHE A 232 22.21 -27.26 -1.02
CA PHE A 232 23.29 -26.73 -1.86
C PHE A 232 24.59 -26.55 -1.08
N VAL A 233 24.50 -26.08 0.18
CA VAL A 233 25.67 -25.93 1.06
C VAL A 233 26.21 -27.30 1.48
N ALA A 234 25.37 -28.19 2.02
CA ALA A 234 25.82 -29.52 2.49
C ALA A 234 26.39 -30.40 1.38
N LEU A 235 25.90 -30.27 0.16
CA LEU A 235 26.36 -31.05 -0.99
C LEU A 235 27.57 -30.42 -1.69
N SER A 236 27.94 -29.18 -1.37
CA SER A 236 29.00 -28.44 -2.06
C SER A 236 30.38 -29.07 -1.94
N SER A 237 30.65 -29.78 -0.84
CA SER A 237 31.89 -30.52 -0.59
C SER A 237 31.95 -31.88 -1.31
N GLY A 238 30.88 -32.27 -2.01
CA GLY A 238 30.74 -33.57 -2.68
C GLY A 238 30.36 -34.73 -1.74
N ARG A 239 30.30 -34.49 -0.42
CA ARG A 239 29.84 -35.48 0.57
C ARG A 239 29.19 -34.79 1.76
N ILE A 240 27.95 -35.19 2.07
CA ILE A 240 27.26 -34.75 3.30
C ILE A 240 27.86 -35.47 4.51
N ILE A 241 28.27 -34.72 5.53
CA ILE A 241 28.72 -35.30 6.81
C ILE A 241 27.52 -35.59 7.73
N PRO A 242 27.65 -36.49 8.74
CA PRO A 242 26.52 -36.89 9.58
C PRO A 242 25.84 -35.73 10.32
N SER A 243 26.57 -34.71 10.74
CA SER A 243 26.01 -33.53 11.42
C SER A 243 25.15 -32.67 10.49
N GLU A 244 25.59 -32.43 9.25
CA GLU A 244 24.81 -31.74 8.22
C GLU A 244 23.54 -32.51 7.86
N TYR A 245 23.65 -33.84 7.70
CA TYR A 245 22.50 -34.69 7.39
C TYR A 245 21.45 -34.65 8.52
N ALA A 246 21.91 -34.72 9.77
CA ALA A 246 21.05 -34.61 10.95
C ALA A 246 20.38 -33.22 11.00
N PHE A 247 21.12 -32.14 10.74
CA PHE A 247 20.57 -30.79 10.68
C PHE A 247 19.49 -30.67 9.58
N ILE A 248 19.78 -31.10 8.36
CA ILE A 248 18.85 -31.02 7.22
C ILE A 248 17.58 -31.82 7.48
N THR A 249 17.72 -33.00 8.07
CA THR A 249 16.58 -33.86 8.42
C THR A 249 15.72 -33.20 9.50
N ASN A 250 16.33 -32.70 10.59
CA ASN A 250 15.60 -31.97 11.64
C ASN A 250 14.97 -30.68 11.13
N LEU A 251 15.63 -29.97 10.21
CA LEU A 251 15.09 -28.80 9.53
C LEU A 251 13.85 -29.16 8.71
N SER A 252 13.90 -30.24 7.92
CA SER A 252 12.77 -30.72 7.12
C SER A 252 11.54 -31.04 7.99
N TYR A 253 11.76 -31.70 9.13
CA TYR A 253 10.70 -31.97 10.10
C TYR A 253 10.19 -30.68 10.75
N GLY A 254 11.08 -29.76 11.14
CA GLY A 254 10.70 -28.50 11.77
C GLY A 254 9.89 -27.57 10.86
N ILE A 255 10.20 -27.51 9.57
CA ILE A 255 9.43 -26.71 8.60
C ILE A 255 8.16 -27.41 8.09
N GLY A 256 7.98 -28.69 8.45
CA GLY A 256 6.84 -29.52 8.05
C GLY A 256 6.88 -29.92 6.57
N MET A 257 8.07 -30.23 6.03
CA MET A 257 8.24 -30.64 4.64
C MET A 257 7.95 -32.14 4.47
N PRO A 258 7.04 -32.55 3.57
CA PRO A 258 6.81 -33.95 3.23
C PRO A 258 8.06 -34.61 2.62
N GLY A 259 8.18 -35.93 2.77
CA GLY A 259 9.31 -36.69 2.23
C GLY A 259 9.45 -36.64 0.69
N GLU A 260 8.34 -36.47 -0.03
CA GLU A 260 8.36 -36.29 -1.49
C GLU A 260 9.00 -34.95 -1.88
N ASP A 261 8.60 -33.87 -1.20
CA ASP A 261 9.17 -32.54 -1.40
C ASP A 261 10.64 -32.48 -0.99
N PHE A 262 11.02 -33.18 0.07
CA PHE A 262 12.41 -33.31 0.50
C PHE A 262 13.31 -33.86 -0.63
N ARG A 263 12.89 -34.98 -1.26
CA ARG A 263 13.64 -35.57 -2.38
C ARG A 263 13.64 -34.68 -3.62
N ARG A 264 12.50 -34.07 -3.95
CA ARG A 264 12.39 -33.13 -5.05
C ARG A 264 13.36 -31.96 -4.90
N VAL A 265 13.39 -31.34 -3.72
CA VAL A 265 14.25 -30.19 -3.44
C VAL A 265 15.73 -30.59 -3.41
N MET A 266 16.07 -31.79 -2.92
CA MET A 266 17.42 -32.33 -3.00
C MET A 266 17.87 -32.47 -4.46
N ASN A 267 17.04 -33.02 -5.35
CA ASN A 267 17.37 -33.14 -6.77
C ASN A 267 17.58 -31.77 -7.44
N LEU A 268 16.78 -30.76 -7.09
CA LEU A 268 16.96 -29.39 -7.59
C LEU A 268 18.27 -28.75 -7.07
N ALA A 269 18.71 -29.11 -5.86
CA ALA A 269 19.98 -28.64 -5.33
C ALA A 269 21.19 -29.30 -6.01
N LEU A 270 21.07 -30.57 -6.39
CA LEU A 270 22.09 -31.27 -7.20
C LEU A 270 22.23 -30.63 -8.59
N GLU A 271 21.11 -30.39 -9.27
CA GLU A 271 21.10 -29.68 -10.56
C GLU A 271 21.74 -28.28 -10.44
N ASP A 272 21.47 -27.56 -9.34
CA ASP A 272 22.12 -26.29 -9.07
C ASP A 272 23.63 -26.41 -8.88
N LEU A 273 24.12 -27.49 -8.29
CA LEU A 273 25.56 -27.72 -8.12
C LEU A 273 26.23 -28.03 -9.46
N ASP A 274 25.58 -28.77 -10.34
CA ASP A 274 26.10 -29.01 -11.69
C ASP A 274 26.26 -27.71 -12.49
N ILE A 275 25.32 -26.77 -12.33
CA ILE A 275 25.33 -25.50 -13.06
C ILE A 275 26.22 -24.45 -12.38
N TYR A 276 26.23 -24.40 -11.05
CA TYR A 276 26.77 -23.26 -10.30
C TYR A 276 27.79 -23.63 -9.21
N GLY A 277 28.12 -24.92 -9.06
CA GLY A 277 29.05 -25.44 -8.05
C GLY A 277 30.54 -25.23 -8.38
N THR A 278 30.84 -24.50 -9.46
CA THR A 278 32.20 -24.04 -9.81
C THR A 278 32.42 -22.57 -9.44
#